data_AF-Q5BVM4-F1
#
_entry.id   AF-Q5BVM4-F1
#
_cell.length_a   1.000
_cell.length_b   1.000
_cell.length_c   1.000
_cell.angle_alpha   90.00
_cell.angle_beta   90.00
_cell.angle_gamma   90.00
#
_symmetry.space_group_name_H-M   'P 1'
#
loop_
_entity.id
_entity.type
_entity.pdbx_description
1 polymer ?
#
loop_
_entity_poly.entity_id
_entity_poly.type
_entity_poly.pdbx_seq_one_letter_code
_entity_poly.pdbx_strand_id
1 'polypeptide(L)'
;MPSVSFASDTQNTNAGGTNTNTRKPAPTGYHVEHENERSRNISDHSNESSQLRVPASMPTLARGFSLVPERLGKRGSYKRQGNKGMFGCEAAMQLLAYLAALLTLPFSLFMCLKVIAQYERAVVFRLGRLVSEIPKGPGLVFILPCLDNVKTIDLRTFTFNVPTQEVLTKDSVTVAVDAVVYYRIFDPVMSVVNVEDANRSTRLLAQTTLRNVLGTVDLYQLLTAREQIAHLMQDCLDTATETWGVKVERVDIKDVRL
;
A
#
# COMPACT_ATOMS: atom_id res chain seq x y z
N MET A 1 38.07 -74.26 44.39
CA MET A 1 38.19 -74.78 45.77
C MET A 1 38.12 -73.60 46.73
N PRO A 2 37.34 -73.67 47.83
CA PRO A 2 36.09 -74.41 48.03
C PRO A 2 34.90 -73.56 47.50
N SER A 3 34.22 -72.70 48.28
CA SER A 3 32.93 -72.96 48.98
C SER A 3 31.87 -71.90 48.52
N VAL A 4 30.52 -71.96 48.72
CA VAL A 4 29.57 -72.74 49.56
C VAL A 4 29.50 -72.19 51.02
N SER A 5 28.37 -71.85 51.67
CA SER A 5 26.91 -71.99 51.47
C SER A 5 26.15 -70.87 52.23
N PHE A 6 24.99 -70.35 51.77
CA PHE A 6 23.59 -70.64 52.19
C PHE A 6 23.09 -70.17 53.58
N ALA A 7 21.76 -69.94 53.63
CA ALA A 7 20.86 -69.83 54.81
C ALA A 7 20.90 -68.53 55.64
N SER A 8 19.79 -67.99 56.18
CA SER A 8 18.36 -68.31 55.96
C SER A 8 17.44 -67.17 56.43
N ASP A 9 16.15 -67.34 56.12
CA ASP A 9 14.96 -66.58 56.54
C ASP A 9 14.93 -66.15 58.03
N THR A 10 14.13 -65.12 58.36
CA THR A 10 12.73 -65.29 58.84
C THR A 10 12.10 -63.95 59.24
N GLN A 11 10.79 -63.84 59.08
CA GLN A 11 9.92 -62.76 59.56
C GLN A 11 10.03 -62.54 61.09
N ASN A 12 9.79 -61.30 61.57
CA ASN A 12 8.97 -61.14 62.76
C ASN A 12 8.15 -59.84 62.76
N THR A 13 7.08 -59.88 63.52
CA THR A 13 5.94 -58.97 63.61
C THR A 13 6.02 -58.05 64.84
N ASN A 14 4.96 -57.25 65.03
CA ASN A 14 4.58 -56.52 66.26
C ASN A 14 5.39 -55.28 66.66
N ALA A 15 4.82 -54.33 67.43
CA ALA A 15 3.41 -53.90 67.59
C ALA A 15 3.38 -52.68 68.53
N GLY A 16 2.51 -51.69 68.25
CA GLY A 16 1.84 -50.83 69.24
C GLY A 16 2.69 -49.89 70.13
N GLY A 17 2.04 -48.85 70.68
CA GLY A 17 2.59 -48.07 71.80
C GLY A 17 2.58 -46.55 71.65
N THR A 18 1.41 -45.92 71.72
CA THR A 18 1.26 -44.51 72.15
C THR A 18 1.88 -44.31 73.55
N ASN A 19 2.46 -43.16 73.97
CA ASN A 19 1.74 -41.91 74.20
C ASN A 19 2.65 -40.73 74.68
N THR A 20 2.09 -39.51 74.68
CA THR A 20 2.41 -38.30 75.49
C THR A 20 3.82 -37.66 75.60
N ASN A 21 3.95 -36.53 74.88
CA ASN A 21 4.05 -35.14 75.41
C ASN A 21 5.37 -34.54 76.01
N THR A 22 5.85 -33.47 75.34
CA THR A 22 6.58 -32.27 75.86
C THR A 22 7.89 -32.38 76.67
N ARG A 23 9.03 -32.03 76.03
CA ARG A 23 9.64 -30.66 76.06
C ARG A 23 10.88 -30.57 75.14
N LYS A 24 11.05 -29.44 74.42
CA LYS A 24 12.24 -29.11 73.62
C LYS A 24 13.47 -28.85 74.52
N PRO A 25 14.67 -29.18 74.02
CA PRO A 25 15.66 -28.12 73.73
C PRO A 25 16.02 -28.04 72.23
N ALA A 26 16.88 -27.07 71.87
CA ALA A 26 17.11 -26.65 70.48
C ALA A 26 18.06 -27.56 69.66
N PRO A 27 17.91 -27.63 68.32
CA PRO A 27 18.88 -28.24 67.43
C PRO A 27 19.89 -27.22 66.87
N THR A 28 21.13 -27.68 66.64
CA THR A 28 22.20 -26.92 66.00
C THR A 28 22.40 -27.39 64.56
N GLY A 29 22.38 -26.46 63.59
CA GLY A 29 23.00 -26.62 62.26
C GLY A 29 22.23 -27.37 61.17
N TYR A 30 21.83 -26.64 60.12
CA TYR A 30 21.61 -27.14 58.75
C TYR A 30 21.82 -26.00 57.74
N HIS A 31 22.71 -26.21 56.76
CA HIS A 31 22.96 -25.47 55.50
C HIS A 31 24.29 -26.05 54.96
N VAL A 32 24.48 -26.55 53.74
CA VAL A 32 23.71 -26.54 52.47
C VAL A 32 24.02 -27.82 51.67
N GLU A 33 23.03 -28.42 50.99
CA GLU A 33 23.25 -29.27 49.79
C GLU A 33 22.96 -28.42 48.53
N HIS A 34 23.88 -28.39 47.55
CA HIS A 34 23.79 -27.49 46.39
C HIS A 34 24.35 -28.09 45.09
N GLU A 35 23.91 -29.29 44.67
CA GLU A 35 24.47 -29.89 43.44
C GLU A 35 23.53 -30.81 42.61
N ASN A 36 22.27 -30.44 42.37
CA ASN A 36 21.45 -31.21 41.39
C ASN A 36 20.36 -30.46 40.57
N GLU A 37 20.35 -29.12 40.55
CA GLU A 37 19.38 -28.35 39.73
C GLU A 37 20.00 -27.68 38.49
N ARG A 38 21.34 -27.59 38.40
CA ARG A 38 22.02 -26.86 37.31
C ARG A 38 21.99 -27.58 35.97
N SER A 39 21.89 -28.91 35.96
CA SER A 39 21.94 -29.72 34.73
C SER A 39 20.61 -29.84 33.98
N ARG A 40 19.48 -29.41 34.57
CA ARG A 40 18.16 -29.44 33.92
C ARG A 40 17.83 -28.16 33.14
N ASN A 41 18.47 -27.03 33.45
CA ASN A 41 18.25 -25.74 32.76
C ASN A 41 19.08 -25.55 31.47
N ILE A 42 19.92 -26.51 31.09
CA ILE A 42 20.83 -26.36 29.92
C ILE A 42 20.21 -26.93 28.63
N SER A 43 19.19 -27.79 28.72
CA SER A 43 18.50 -28.35 27.56
C SER A 43 17.44 -27.44 26.93
N ASP A 44 16.87 -26.48 27.66
CA ASP A 44 15.77 -25.65 27.18
C ASP A 44 16.23 -24.39 26.39
N HIS A 45 17.48 -23.96 26.56
CA HIS A 45 17.97 -22.70 25.95
C HIS A 45 18.38 -22.80 24.48
N SER A 46 18.28 -23.97 23.83
CA SER A 46 18.75 -24.21 22.47
C SER A 46 17.67 -24.11 21.38
N ASN A 47 16.41 -23.81 21.72
CA ASN A 47 15.29 -23.82 20.77
C ASN A 47 14.67 -22.43 20.47
N GLU A 48 15.28 -21.34 20.94
CA GLU A 48 14.71 -19.98 20.85
C GLU A 48 15.35 -19.06 19.78
N SER A 49 16.09 -19.64 18.82
CA SER A 49 16.88 -18.86 17.84
C SER A 49 16.56 -19.12 16.35
N SER A 50 15.41 -19.74 16.03
CA SER A 50 15.05 -20.09 14.63
C SER A 50 13.57 -19.91 14.27
N GLN A 51 12.89 -18.89 14.82
CA GLN A 51 11.73 -18.27 14.15
C GLN A 51 11.81 -16.75 14.24
N LEU A 52 12.43 -16.12 13.25
CA LEU A 52 12.23 -14.70 12.97
C LEU A 52 10.81 -14.53 12.39
N ARG A 53 9.81 -14.65 13.26
CA ARG A 53 8.40 -14.53 12.92
C ARG A 53 8.12 -13.07 12.58
N VAL A 54 8.18 -12.77 11.28
CA VAL A 54 7.67 -11.50 10.72
C VAL A 54 6.28 -11.26 11.32
N PRO A 55 6.02 -10.13 11.98
CA PRO A 55 4.71 -9.84 12.53
C PRO A 55 3.70 -9.78 11.38
N ALA A 56 2.81 -10.76 11.32
CA ALA A 56 1.73 -10.85 10.35
C ALA A 56 0.59 -9.86 10.67
N SER A 57 0.96 -8.58 10.74
CA SER A 57 0.15 -7.37 10.69
C SER A 57 1.05 -6.21 11.09
N MET A 58 1.28 -5.27 10.16
CA MET A 58 1.60 -3.91 10.60
C MET A 58 0.39 -3.37 11.37
N PRO A 59 0.58 -2.58 12.44
CA PRO A 59 -0.51 -1.77 12.96
C PRO A 59 -0.93 -0.83 11.83
N THR A 60 -2.17 -0.96 11.35
CA THR A 60 -2.73 -0.16 10.27
C THR A 60 -2.58 1.31 10.61
N LEU A 61 -1.60 1.99 9.99
CA LEU A 61 -1.36 3.41 10.23
C LEU A 61 -2.67 4.16 9.99
N ALA A 62 -3.04 4.98 10.98
CA ALA A 62 -4.38 5.49 11.09
C ALA A 62 -4.83 6.19 9.80
N ARG A 63 -6.10 5.98 9.45
CA ARG A 63 -6.85 6.46 8.26
C ARG A 63 -6.94 8.00 8.13
N GLY A 64 -6.06 8.74 8.80
CA GLY A 64 -6.09 10.19 8.99
C GLY A 64 -5.41 11.02 7.89
N PHE A 65 -4.76 10.41 6.91
CA PHE A 65 -4.16 11.11 5.76
C PHE A 65 -4.91 10.91 4.44
N SER A 66 -6.18 10.49 4.50
CA SER A 66 -7.07 10.52 3.33
C SER A 66 -7.71 11.90 3.18
N LEU A 67 -7.06 12.78 2.41
CA LEU A 67 -7.72 13.98 1.84
C LEU A 67 -8.75 13.61 0.76
N VAL A 68 -8.83 12.33 0.37
CA VAL A 68 -9.78 11.81 -0.60
C VAL A 68 -11.07 11.40 0.11
N PRO A 69 -12.25 11.90 -0.30
CA PRO A 69 -13.52 11.44 0.26
C PRO A 69 -13.77 9.98 -0.10
N GLU A 70 -14.12 9.15 0.89
CA GLU A 70 -14.31 7.69 0.80
C GLU A 70 -15.50 7.24 -0.10
N ARG A 71 -16.03 8.12 -0.95
CA ARG A 71 -17.19 7.89 -1.83
C ARG A 71 -16.87 7.26 -3.19
N LEU A 72 -15.59 7.01 -3.51
CA LEU A 72 -15.14 6.48 -4.80
C LEU A 72 -14.69 5.01 -4.79
N GLY A 73 -14.79 4.31 -3.66
CA GLY A 73 -14.42 2.89 -3.49
C GLY A 73 -15.32 1.85 -4.20
N LYS A 74 -16.13 2.26 -5.18
CA LYS A 74 -16.85 1.36 -6.09
C LYS A 74 -16.53 1.78 -7.51
N ARG A 75 -16.03 0.83 -8.32
CA ARG A 75 -15.79 0.97 -9.77
C ARG A 75 -16.85 1.87 -10.37
N GLY A 76 -16.44 3.10 -10.70
CA GLY A 76 -17.34 4.17 -11.08
C GLY A 76 -17.92 3.92 -12.46
N SER A 77 -18.96 3.08 -12.53
CA SER A 77 -19.84 3.14 -13.69
C SER A 77 -20.46 4.53 -13.66
N TYR A 78 -20.01 5.41 -14.57
CA TYR A 78 -20.49 6.78 -14.70
C TYR A 78 -21.90 6.73 -15.25
N LYS A 79 -22.83 6.43 -14.35
CA LYS A 79 -24.24 6.18 -14.63
C LYS A 79 -24.79 7.36 -15.41
N ARG A 80 -24.95 7.16 -16.73
CA ARG A 80 -25.33 8.19 -17.71
C ARG A 80 -26.53 8.98 -17.20
N GLN A 81 -26.28 10.14 -16.60
CA GLN A 81 -27.30 10.95 -15.95
C GLN A 81 -28.11 11.67 -17.02
N GLY A 82 -28.99 10.91 -17.66
CA GLY A 82 -29.86 11.34 -18.75
C GLY A 82 -30.90 12.33 -18.26
N ASN A 83 -30.48 13.57 -18.08
CA ASN A 83 -31.35 14.66 -17.67
C ASN A 83 -32.24 15.06 -18.86
N LYS A 84 -33.44 14.48 -18.94
CA LYS A 84 -34.33 14.58 -20.12
C LYS A 84 -34.88 15.99 -20.38
N GLY A 85 -34.71 16.93 -19.44
CA GLY A 85 -35.36 18.24 -19.47
C GLY A 85 -34.80 19.29 -20.44
N MET A 86 -33.63 19.09 -21.06
CA MET A 86 -32.97 20.13 -21.88
C MET A 86 -32.55 19.65 -23.28
N PHE A 87 -33.18 18.59 -23.79
CA PHE A 87 -32.84 17.99 -25.09
C PHE A 87 -33.06 18.91 -26.30
N GLY A 88 -34.01 19.86 -26.25
CA GLY A 88 -34.39 20.67 -27.41
C GLY A 88 -33.27 21.56 -27.95
N CYS A 89 -32.71 22.43 -27.10
CA CYS A 89 -31.63 23.36 -27.51
C CYS A 89 -30.33 22.61 -27.85
N GLU A 90 -30.00 21.58 -27.08
CA GLU A 90 -28.83 20.72 -27.31
C GLU A 90 -28.93 19.98 -28.66
N ALA A 91 -30.08 19.38 -28.96
CA ALA A 91 -30.33 18.73 -30.25
C ALA A 91 -30.38 19.74 -31.41
N ALA A 92 -30.92 20.95 -31.20
CA ALA A 92 -30.92 22.01 -32.21
C ALA A 92 -29.51 22.49 -32.56
N MET A 93 -28.66 22.75 -31.57
CA MET A 93 -27.24 23.07 -31.79
C MET A 93 -26.50 21.91 -32.48
N GLN A 94 -26.79 20.67 -32.10
CA GLN A 94 -26.15 19.50 -32.70
C GLN A 94 -26.60 19.29 -34.16
N LEU A 95 -27.89 19.49 -34.47
CA LEU A 95 -28.41 19.48 -35.85
C LEU A 95 -27.82 20.61 -36.69
N LEU A 96 -27.74 21.83 -36.15
CA LEU A 96 -27.15 22.98 -36.85
C LEU A 96 -25.65 22.75 -37.14
N ALA A 97 -24.90 22.16 -36.20
CA ALA A 97 -23.51 21.80 -36.43
C ALA A 97 -23.35 20.70 -37.49
N TYR A 98 -24.21 19.67 -37.51
CA TYR A 98 -24.21 18.66 -38.57
C TYR A 98 -24.61 19.24 -39.93
N LEU A 99 -25.57 20.16 -39.99
CA LEU A 99 -26.01 20.81 -41.22
C LEU A 99 -24.93 21.75 -41.78
N ALA A 100 -24.24 22.50 -40.92
CA ALA A 100 -23.09 23.31 -41.32
C ALA A 100 -21.91 22.43 -41.81
N ALA A 101 -21.64 21.31 -41.16
CA ALA A 101 -20.64 20.34 -41.60
C ALA A 101 -20.97 19.71 -42.96
N LEU A 102 -22.24 19.39 -43.20
CA LEU A 102 -22.74 18.86 -44.47
C LEU A 102 -22.61 19.90 -45.61
N LEU A 103 -22.99 21.15 -45.35
CA LEU A 103 -22.91 22.25 -46.31
C LEU A 103 -21.45 22.60 -46.70
N THR A 104 -20.49 22.33 -45.81
CA THR A 104 -19.06 22.65 -45.99
C THR A 104 -18.20 21.42 -46.35
N LEU A 105 -18.82 20.34 -46.84
CA LEU A 105 -18.08 19.26 -47.50
C LEU A 105 -17.44 19.77 -48.81
N PRO A 106 -16.20 19.33 -49.15
CA PRO A 106 -15.41 18.30 -48.48
C PRO A 106 -14.55 18.80 -47.31
N PHE A 107 -14.38 20.12 -47.13
CA PHE A 107 -13.44 20.70 -46.15
C PHE A 107 -13.71 20.25 -44.70
N SER A 108 -14.99 20.21 -44.31
CA SER A 108 -15.38 19.76 -42.96
C SER A 108 -14.93 18.34 -42.62
N LEU A 109 -14.86 17.43 -43.61
CA LEU A 109 -14.45 16.05 -43.40
C LEU A 109 -13.01 15.98 -42.89
N PHE A 110 -12.11 16.76 -43.49
CA PHE A 110 -10.69 16.79 -43.10
C PHE A 110 -10.49 17.35 -41.68
N MET A 111 -11.37 18.25 -41.24
CA MET A 111 -11.33 18.85 -39.91
C MET A 111 -11.98 17.98 -38.82
N CYS A 112 -12.98 17.17 -39.17
CA CYS A 112 -13.67 16.29 -38.22
C CYS A 112 -12.95 14.95 -37.97
N LEU A 113 -11.98 14.59 -38.80
CA LEU A 113 -11.20 13.36 -38.69
C LEU A 113 -9.93 13.56 -37.86
N LYS A 114 -9.91 13.05 -36.63
CA LYS A 114 -8.69 12.96 -35.81
C LYS A 114 -8.23 11.51 -35.71
N VAL A 115 -6.94 11.29 -35.96
CA VAL A 115 -6.27 10.01 -35.69
C VAL A 115 -5.75 10.02 -34.26
N ILE A 116 -6.00 8.94 -33.51
CA ILE A 116 -5.48 8.70 -32.15
C ILE A 116 -4.44 7.57 -32.21
N ALA A 117 -3.30 7.78 -31.55
CA ALA A 117 -2.23 6.78 -31.51
C ALA A 117 -2.62 5.52 -30.71
N GLN A 118 -1.96 4.38 -30.96
CA GLN A 118 -2.31 3.10 -30.30
C GLN A 118 -2.19 3.13 -28.77
N TYR A 119 -1.18 3.85 -28.27
CA TYR A 119 -0.87 4.06 -26.86
C TYR A 119 -1.72 5.17 -26.21
N GLU A 120 -2.47 5.93 -27.00
CA GLU A 120 -3.36 6.99 -26.51
C GLU A 120 -4.81 6.51 -26.39
N ARG A 121 -5.57 7.22 -25.55
CA ARG A 121 -7.03 7.15 -25.47
C ARG A 121 -7.61 8.55 -25.49
N ALA A 122 -8.71 8.72 -26.21
CA ALA A 122 -9.44 9.99 -26.24
C ALA A 122 -10.64 9.95 -25.30
N VAL A 123 -10.68 10.90 -24.37
CA VAL A 123 -11.87 11.25 -23.59
C VAL A 123 -12.57 12.40 -24.32
N VAL A 124 -13.83 12.18 -24.70
CA VAL A 124 -14.62 13.13 -25.50
C VAL A 124 -15.71 13.76 -24.63
N PHE A 125 -15.64 15.07 -24.47
CA PHE A 125 -16.63 15.90 -23.81
C PHE A 125 -17.44 16.65 -24.87
N ARG A 126 -18.76 16.61 -24.80
CA ARG A 126 -19.65 17.43 -25.63
C ARG A 126 -20.42 18.38 -24.75
N LEU A 127 -20.31 19.68 -25.00
CA LEU A 127 -21.02 20.70 -24.22
C LEU A 127 -20.85 20.52 -22.69
N GLY A 128 -19.63 20.18 -22.25
CA GLY A 128 -19.29 19.93 -20.85
C GLY A 128 -19.77 18.58 -20.26
N ARG A 129 -20.41 17.71 -21.05
CA ARG A 129 -20.83 16.36 -20.61
C ARG A 129 -19.93 15.28 -21.18
N LEU A 130 -19.66 14.25 -20.38
CA LEU A 130 -18.99 13.03 -20.83
C LEU A 130 -19.90 12.27 -21.82
N VAL A 131 -19.49 12.17 -23.08
CA VAL A 131 -20.28 11.49 -24.13
C VAL A 131 -20.17 9.98 -24.06
N SER A 132 -19.01 9.49 -23.60
CA SER A 132 -18.64 8.09 -23.62
C SER A 132 -17.99 7.71 -22.29
N GLU A 133 -18.66 6.82 -21.54
CA GLU A 133 -18.13 6.18 -20.33
C GLU A 133 -16.93 5.29 -20.64
N ILE A 134 -16.88 4.73 -21.85
CA ILE A 134 -15.74 3.98 -22.37
C ILE A 134 -14.85 4.95 -23.19
N PRO A 135 -13.55 5.07 -22.89
CA PRO A 135 -12.65 5.90 -23.67
C PRO A 135 -12.55 5.38 -25.11
N LYS A 136 -12.55 6.28 -26.09
CA LYS A 136 -12.48 5.85 -27.49
C LYS A 136 -11.12 5.20 -27.77
N GLY A 137 -11.18 4.01 -28.38
CA GLY A 137 -10.02 3.23 -28.79
C GLY A 137 -9.18 3.92 -29.87
N PRO A 138 -8.02 3.34 -30.21
CA PRO A 138 -7.09 3.95 -31.15
C PRO A 138 -7.60 3.86 -32.59
N GLY A 139 -7.09 4.73 -33.45
CA GLY A 139 -7.52 4.83 -34.85
C GLY A 139 -8.28 6.12 -35.16
N LEU A 140 -9.17 6.04 -36.15
CA LEU A 140 -9.87 7.20 -36.70
C LEU A 140 -11.14 7.51 -35.87
N VAL A 141 -11.19 8.68 -35.25
CA VAL A 141 -12.34 9.12 -34.48
C VAL A 141 -12.92 10.40 -35.08
N PHE A 142 -14.22 10.33 -35.37
CA PHE A 142 -15.01 11.49 -35.77
C PHE A 142 -15.34 12.38 -34.57
N ILE A 143 -15.05 13.68 -34.68
CA ILE A 143 -15.15 14.70 -33.65
C ILE A 143 -15.72 15.97 -34.30
N LEU A 144 -16.71 16.62 -33.69
CA LEU A 144 -17.22 17.90 -34.20
C LEU A 144 -16.41 19.07 -33.60
N PRO A 145 -15.63 19.83 -34.39
CA PRO A 145 -14.67 20.80 -33.86
C PRO A 145 -15.27 21.95 -33.04
N CYS A 146 -16.57 22.24 -33.19
CA CYS A 146 -17.26 23.30 -32.44
C CYS A 146 -17.99 22.83 -31.18
N LEU A 147 -18.22 21.52 -30.99
CA LEU A 147 -19.06 20.96 -29.93
C LEU A 147 -18.34 19.94 -29.04
N ASP A 148 -17.38 19.22 -29.61
CA ASP A 148 -16.65 18.13 -28.96
C ASP A 148 -15.25 18.62 -28.54
N ASN A 149 -15.00 18.71 -27.24
CA ASN A 149 -13.65 18.90 -26.69
C ASN A 149 -13.03 17.53 -26.42
N VAL A 150 -11.82 17.29 -26.91
CA VAL A 150 -11.18 15.97 -26.86
C VAL A 150 -9.83 16.05 -26.18
N LYS A 151 -9.71 15.40 -25.03
CA LYS A 151 -8.47 15.26 -24.26
C LYS A 151 -7.89 13.87 -24.54
N THR A 152 -6.74 13.85 -25.20
CA THR A 152 -5.95 12.63 -25.44
C THR A 152 -5.02 12.38 -24.26
N ILE A 153 -4.97 11.13 -23.80
CA ILE A 153 -4.14 10.69 -22.68
C ILE A 153 -3.35 9.47 -23.14
N ASP A 154 -2.03 9.50 -22.95
CA ASP A 154 -1.14 8.36 -23.17
C ASP A 154 -1.19 7.43 -21.93
N LEU A 155 -1.29 6.12 -22.17
CA LEU A 155 -1.41 5.08 -21.15
C LEU A 155 -0.06 4.45 -20.75
N ARG A 156 1.05 4.90 -21.34
CA ARG A 156 2.40 4.42 -21.01
C ARG A 156 2.81 4.76 -19.58
N THR A 157 3.84 4.07 -19.11
CA THR A 157 4.53 4.40 -17.86
C THR A 157 5.25 5.74 -17.99
N PHE A 158 4.89 6.67 -17.12
CA PHE A 158 5.56 7.93 -16.91
C PHE A 158 6.47 7.85 -15.69
N THR A 159 7.50 8.69 -15.71
CA THR A 159 8.40 8.88 -14.57
C THR A 159 8.39 10.35 -14.16
N PHE A 160 8.44 10.62 -12.87
CA PHE A 160 8.83 11.93 -12.36
C PHE A 160 9.77 11.78 -11.15
N ASN A 161 10.63 12.77 -10.99
CA ASN A 161 11.45 12.90 -9.79
C ASN A 161 10.64 13.65 -8.73
N VAL A 162 10.62 13.12 -7.51
CA VAL A 162 10.16 13.84 -6.31
C VAL A 162 11.28 14.81 -5.92
N PRO A 163 10.99 16.10 -5.69
CA PRO A 163 12.02 17.05 -5.25
C PRO A 163 12.58 16.64 -3.89
N THR A 164 13.89 16.83 -3.69
CA THR A 164 14.59 16.49 -2.44
C THR A 164 13.85 17.03 -1.21
N GLN A 165 13.60 16.17 -0.22
CA GLN A 165 12.99 16.56 1.05
C GLN A 165 14.02 16.48 2.17
N GLU A 166 14.18 17.58 2.90
CA GLU A 166 14.90 17.62 4.18
C GLU A 166 13.92 17.25 5.30
N VAL A 167 14.22 16.18 6.04
CA VAL A 167 13.35 15.60 7.08
C VAL A 167 14.19 15.11 8.25
N LEU A 168 13.65 15.23 9.46
CA LEU A 168 14.22 14.60 10.65
C LEU A 168 13.74 13.13 10.72
N THR A 169 14.67 12.18 10.74
CA THR A 169 14.37 10.76 10.94
C THR A 169 13.94 10.45 12.37
N LYS A 170 13.44 9.24 12.61
CA LYS A 170 13.01 8.77 13.94
C LYS A 170 14.15 8.75 14.97
N ASP A 171 15.39 8.60 14.54
CA ASP A 171 16.63 8.70 15.33
C ASP A 171 17.18 10.14 15.45
N SER A 172 16.38 11.15 15.10
CA SER A 172 16.73 12.59 15.22
C SER A 172 17.92 13.04 14.36
N VAL A 173 18.17 12.38 13.23
CA VAL A 173 19.16 12.81 12.23
C VAL A 173 18.46 13.57 11.11
N THR A 174 19.01 14.70 10.68
CA THR A 174 18.53 15.40 9.49
C THR A 174 19.03 14.67 8.25
N VAL A 175 18.13 14.28 7.36
CA VAL A 175 18.48 13.67 6.06
C VAL A 175 17.82 14.41 4.92
N ALA A 176 18.51 14.49 3.78
CA ALA A 176 17.97 15.02 2.54
C ALA A 176 17.88 13.89 1.51
N VAL A 177 16.66 13.52 1.11
CA VAL A 177 16.39 12.35 0.25
C VAL A 177 15.61 12.74 -0.99
N ASP A 178 15.99 12.20 -2.16
CA ASP A 178 15.20 12.24 -3.39
C ASP A 178 14.75 10.85 -3.86
N ALA A 179 13.69 10.82 -4.67
CA ALA A 179 13.06 9.58 -5.12
C ALA A 179 12.47 9.75 -6.53
N VAL A 180 12.27 8.64 -7.23
CA VAL A 180 11.65 8.58 -8.56
C VAL A 180 10.41 7.69 -8.50
N VAL A 181 9.29 8.15 -9.06
CA VAL A 181 8.03 7.38 -9.09
C VAL A 181 7.70 7.00 -10.53
N TYR A 182 7.43 5.70 -10.72
CA TYR A 182 7.00 5.09 -11.97
C TYR A 182 5.51 4.78 -11.85
N TYR A 183 4.70 5.37 -12.74
CA TYR A 183 3.24 5.24 -12.70
C TYR A 183 2.67 5.26 -14.11
N ARG A 184 1.47 4.73 -14.28
CA ARG A 184 0.71 4.85 -15.53
C ARG A 184 -0.75 5.12 -15.25
N ILE A 185 -1.41 5.75 -16.21
CA ILE A 185 -2.86 5.94 -16.17
C ILE A 185 -3.51 4.65 -16.65
N PHE A 186 -4.34 4.02 -15.81
CA PHE A 186 -5.09 2.82 -16.19
C PHE A 186 -6.52 3.16 -16.65
N ASP A 187 -7.11 4.20 -16.06
CA ASP A 187 -8.42 4.72 -16.46
C ASP A 187 -8.30 6.21 -16.86
N PRO A 188 -8.28 6.51 -18.18
CA PRO A 188 -8.17 7.87 -18.68
C PRO A 188 -9.42 8.71 -18.41
N VAL A 189 -10.59 8.10 -18.18
CA VAL A 189 -11.83 8.83 -17.87
C VAL A 189 -11.77 9.35 -16.43
N MET A 190 -11.43 8.46 -15.47
CA MET A 190 -11.24 8.87 -14.07
C MET A 190 -10.14 9.93 -13.93
N SER A 191 -9.03 9.79 -14.68
CA SER A 191 -7.91 10.75 -14.65
C SER A 191 -8.23 12.16 -15.13
N VAL A 192 -9.36 12.40 -15.82
CA VAL A 192 -9.82 13.74 -16.22
C VAL A 192 -11.01 14.21 -15.40
N VAL A 193 -11.85 13.30 -14.93
CA VAL A 193 -13.10 13.65 -14.24
C VAL A 193 -12.90 13.81 -12.73
N ASN A 194 -12.01 13.03 -12.11
CA ASN A 194 -11.84 13.01 -10.65
C ASN A 194 -10.77 13.99 -10.14
N VAL A 195 -9.91 14.52 -11.02
CA VAL A 195 -8.81 15.42 -10.69
C VAL A 195 -8.48 16.34 -11.87
N GLU A 196 -8.12 17.60 -11.60
CA GLU A 196 -7.79 18.60 -12.62
C GLU A 196 -6.52 18.23 -13.42
N ASP A 197 -5.46 17.87 -12.69
CA ASP A 197 -4.20 17.36 -13.19
C ASP A 197 -3.72 16.21 -12.29
N ALA A 198 -3.87 14.98 -12.79
CA ALA A 198 -3.44 13.77 -12.10
C ALA A 198 -1.92 13.73 -11.88
N ASN A 199 -1.12 14.26 -12.81
CA ASN A 199 0.33 14.23 -12.73
C ASN A 199 0.83 15.22 -11.66
N ARG A 200 0.26 16.42 -11.60
CA ARG A 200 0.57 17.41 -10.54
C ARG A 200 0.13 16.92 -9.17
N SER A 201 -1.07 16.36 -9.06
CA SER A 201 -1.62 15.87 -7.78
C SER A 201 -0.81 14.69 -7.24
N THR A 202 -0.42 13.75 -8.13
CA THR A 202 0.42 12.59 -7.77
C THR A 202 1.82 13.02 -7.32
N ARG A 203 2.43 14.06 -7.92
CA ARG A 203 3.72 14.61 -7.45
C ARG A 203 3.64 15.20 -6.04
N LEU A 204 2.61 15.99 -5.75
CA LEU A 204 2.40 16.60 -4.43
C LEU A 204 2.13 15.54 -3.35
N LEU A 205 1.35 14.52 -3.70
CA LEU A 205 1.12 13.36 -2.85
C LEU A 205 2.42 12.58 -2.61
N ALA A 206 3.20 12.28 -3.65
CA ALA A 206 4.50 11.62 -3.54
C ALA A 206 5.49 12.36 -2.64
N GLN A 207 5.55 13.69 -2.74
CA GLN A 207 6.36 14.53 -1.84
C GLN A 207 5.92 14.40 -0.37
N THR A 208 4.60 14.39 -0.13
CA THR A 208 4.03 14.32 1.23
C THR A 208 4.19 12.92 1.82
N THR A 209 3.93 11.86 1.05
CA THR A 209 4.16 10.47 1.46
C THR A 209 5.64 10.21 1.73
N LEU A 210 6.55 10.69 0.89
CA LEU A 210 8.00 10.59 1.13
C LEU A 210 8.35 11.20 2.49
N ARG A 211 7.93 12.45 2.75
CA ARG A 211 8.17 13.13 4.03
C ARG A 211 7.61 12.33 5.23
N ASN A 212 6.37 11.85 5.12
CA ASN A 212 5.71 11.11 6.20
C ASN A 212 6.40 9.78 6.49
N VAL A 213 6.81 9.03 5.46
CA VAL A 213 7.50 7.75 5.62
C VAL A 213 8.90 7.96 6.21
N LEU A 214 9.67 8.94 5.69
CA LEU A 214 11.02 9.27 6.19
C LEU A 214 11.03 9.63 7.69
N GLY A 215 10.00 10.30 8.19
CA GLY A 215 9.87 10.64 9.61
C GLY A 215 9.53 9.45 10.53
N THR A 216 9.18 8.28 9.98
CA THR A 216 8.85 7.06 10.75
C THR A 216 9.94 6.00 10.77
N VAL A 217 11.00 6.18 9.97
CA VAL A 217 12.12 5.24 9.83
C VAL A 217 13.40 5.81 10.43
N ASP A 218 14.32 4.93 10.83
CA ASP A 218 15.64 5.28 11.34
C ASP A 218 16.66 5.39 10.19
N LEU A 219 17.71 6.20 10.32
CA LEU A 219 18.74 6.39 9.27
C LEU A 219 19.37 5.05 8.83
N TYR A 220 19.67 4.17 9.77
CA TYR A 220 20.24 2.85 9.46
C TYR A 220 19.30 2.03 8.56
N GLN A 221 17.98 2.10 8.80
CA GLN A 221 16.98 1.40 7.98
C GLN A 221 16.87 2.02 6.57
N LEU A 222 17.03 3.34 6.45
CA LEU A 222 17.08 4.01 5.14
C LEU A 222 18.26 3.56 4.27
N LEU A 223 19.42 3.34 4.88
CA LEU A 223 20.62 2.89 4.17
C LEU A 223 20.57 1.39 3.85
N THR A 224 20.10 0.55 4.79
CA THR A 224 20.15 -0.92 4.65
C THR A 224 18.91 -1.53 3.99
N ALA A 225 17.72 -0.96 4.21
CA ALA A 225 16.42 -1.55 3.83
C ALA A 225 15.60 -0.67 2.88
N ARG A 226 16.27 0.14 2.04
CA ARG A 226 15.62 1.08 1.09
C ARG A 226 14.50 0.46 0.25
N GLU A 227 14.63 -0.81 -0.12
CA GLU A 227 13.64 -1.54 -0.93
C GLU A 227 12.30 -1.73 -0.19
N GLN A 228 12.35 -2.00 1.12
CA GLN A 228 11.16 -2.15 1.95
C GLN A 228 10.44 -0.81 2.14
N ILE A 229 11.20 0.28 2.26
CA ILE A 229 10.69 1.64 2.39
C ILE A 229 10.08 2.11 1.05
N ALA A 230 10.72 1.78 -0.07
CA ALA A 230 10.21 2.00 -1.41
C ALA A 230 8.87 1.26 -1.66
N HIS A 231 8.77 -0.01 -1.27
CA HIS A 231 7.53 -0.79 -1.36
C HIS A 231 6.41 -0.18 -0.49
N LEU A 232 6.71 0.21 0.75
CA LEU A 232 5.75 0.86 1.64
C LEU A 232 5.23 2.18 1.03
N MET A 233 6.13 3.01 0.49
CA MET A 233 5.77 4.24 -0.22
C MET A 233 4.95 3.97 -1.49
N GLN A 234 5.25 2.90 -2.23
CA GLN A 234 4.45 2.44 -3.37
C GLN A 234 3.02 2.08 -2.95
N ASP A 235 2.85 1.25 -1.92
CA ASP A 235 1.52 0.81 -1.43
C ASP A 235 0.67 2.01 -0.97
N CYS A 236 1.28 2.94 -0.22
CA CYS A 236 0.62 4.16 0.23
C CYS A 236 0.21 5.08 -0.93
N LEU A 237 1.04 5.21 -1.97
CA LEU A 237 0.71 6.03 -3.13
C LEU A 237 -0.37 5.38 -4.00
N ASP A 238 -0.19 4.10 -4.34
CA ASP A 238 -1.11 3.35 -5.20
C ASP A 238 -2.55 3.35 -4.67
N THR A 239 -2.71 3.10 -3.36
CA THR A 239 -4.02 3.11 -2.67
C THR A 239 -4.73 4.45 -2.79
N ALA A 240 -4.00 5.57 -2.75
CA ALA A 240 -4.57 6.90 -2.85
C ALA A 240 -4.81 7.32 -4.31
N THR A 241 -3.89 6.98 -5.23
CA THR A 241 -3.96 7.35 -6.64
C THR A 241 -4.96 6.53 -7.45
N GLU A 242 -5.38 5.35 -6.97
CA GLU A 242 -6.41 4.52 -7.63
C GLU A 242 -7.68 5.32 -7.92
N THR A 243 -8.09 6.20 -6.98
CA THR A 243 -9.27 7.07 -7.15
C THR A 243 -9.15 8.10 -8.28
N TRP A 244 -7.94 8.37 -8.74
CA TRP A 244 -7.64 9.24 -9.88
C TRP A 244 -7.40 8.46 -11.19
N GLY A 245 -7.62 7.14 -11.22
CA GLY A 245 -7.34 6.33 -12.40
C GLY A 245 -5.85 6.08 -12.67
N VAL A 246 -4.99 6.33 -11.67
CA VAL A 246 -3.53 6.20 -11.74
C VAL A 246 -3.08 4.97 -10.94
N LYS A 247 -2.21 4.15 -11.56
CA LYS A 247 -1.58 2.98 -10.97
C LYS A 247 -0.09 3.26 -10.76
N VAL A 248 0.44 3.04 -9.55
CA VAL A 248 1.88 3.15 -9.28
C VAL A 248 2.53 1.79 -9.51
N GLU A 249 3.57 1.77 -10.34
CA GLU A 249 4.25 0.52 -10.76
C GLU A 249 5.51 0.25 -9.94
N ARG A 250 6.26 1.31 -9.59
CA ARG A 250 7.43 1.25 -8.70
C ARG A 250 7.76 2.61 -8.10
N VAL A 251 8.41 2.62 -6.95
CA VAL A 251 9.10 3.78 -6.39
C VAL A 251 10.57 3.41 -6.21
N ASP A 252 11.49 4.27 -6.62
CA ASP A 252 12.93 4.11 -6.38
C ASP A 252 13.45 5.24 -5.49
N ILE A 253 14.10 4.90 -4.37
CA ILE A 253 14.87 5.87 -3.57
C ILE A 253 16.23 6.06 -4.23
N LYS A 254 16.61 7.31 -4.51
CA LYS A 254 17.76 7.64 -5.35
C LYS A 254 18.99 7.99 -4.51
N ASP A 255 19.12 9.22 -4.03
CA ASP A 255 20.22 9.67 -3.17
C ASP A 255 19.72 9.93 -1.74
N VAL A 256 20.54 9.57 -0.75
CA VAL A 256 20.39 9.96 0.66
C VAL A 256 21.61 10.79 1.04
N ARG A 257 21.38 12.01 1.53
CA ARG A 257 22.44 12.94 1.97
C ARG A 257 22.26 13.29 3.45
N LEU A 258 23.38 13.62 4.08
CA LEU A 258 23.56 14.05 5.47
C LEU A 258 24.07 15.49 5.47
#